data_AF-A0A8D8Y2D6-F1
#
_entry.id   AF-A0A8D8Y2D6-F1
#
_cell.length_a   1.000
_cell.length_b   1.000
_cell.length_c   1.000
_cell.angle_alpha   90.00
_cell.angle_beta   90.00
_cell.angle_gamma   90.00
#
_symmetry.space_group_name_H-M   'P 1'
#
loop_
_entity.id
_entity.type
_entity.pdbx_description
1 polymer ?
#
loop_
_entity_poly.entity_id
_entity_poly.type
_entity_poly.pdbx_seq_one_letter_code
_entity_poly.pdbx_strand_id
1 'polypeptide(L)'
;MISSSGSLVIVPRLDFDQFSITGPEPVNHICNNDQFIVSGGSPVPGICGYNTGNHMYVDAGFGINNPIILTFVTTGSNTARNWKVKISQIPCSASYRGK
;
A
#
# COMPACT_ATOMS: atom_id res chain seq x y z
N MET A 1 -28.96 -10.39 23.10
CA MET A 1 -27.55 -10.03 22.91
C MET A 1 -27.16 -10.49 21.52
N ILE A 2 -26.92 -9.57 20.58
CA ILE A 2 -26.47 -9.95 19.24
C ILE A 2 -25.03 -10.43 19.42
N SER A 3 -24.79 -11.72 19.19
CA SER A 3 -23.45 -12.27 19.09
C SER A 3 -22.79 -11.68 17.86
N SER A 4 -22.02 -10.61 18.01
CA SER A 4 -21.11 -10.17 16.96
C SER A 4 -19.81 -10.96 17.07
N SER A 5 -19.83 -12.22 16.63
CA SER A 5 -18.62 -12.84 16.09
C SER A 5 -18.34 -12.25 14.70
N GLY A 6 -18.17 -10.94 14.65
CA GLY A 6 -17.83 -10.19 13.45
C GLY A 6 -16.45 -9.60 13.66
N SER A 7 -15.42 -10.28 13.17
CA SER A 7 -14.05 -9.80 13.24
C SER A 7 -13.94 -8.40 12.62
N LEU A 8 -13.41 -7.44 13.39
CA LEU A 8 -13.16 -6.08 12.92
C LEU A 8 -11.97 -6.10 11.95
N VAL A 9 -12.22 -5.98 10.66
CA VAL A 9 -11.20 -5.73 9.62
C VAL A 9 -10.91 -4.23 9.54
N ILE A 10 -9.64 -3.85 9.69
CA ILE A 10 -9.20 -2.47 9.45
C ILE A 10 -8.58 -2.43 8.06
N VAL A 11 -9.06 -1.52 7.21
CA VAL A 11 -8.52 -1.33 5.86
C VAL A 11 -7.71 -0.04 5.83
N PRO A 12 -6.38 -0.09 5.96
CA PRO A 12 -5.54 1.06 5.69
C PRO A 12 -5.60 1.47 4.21
N ARG A 13 -5.87 2.75 4.01
CA ARG A 13 -5.69 3.44 2.74
C ARG A 13 -4.34 4.16 2.77
N LEU A 14 -3.51 3.89 1.78
CA LEU A 14 -2.25 4.57 1.55
C LEU A 14 -2.46 5.58 0.42
N ASP A 15 -2.31 6.86 0.73
CA ASP A 15 -2.36 7.95 -0.25
C ASP A 15 -0.93 8.41 -0.57
N PHE A 16 -0.61 8.52 -1.85
CA PHE A 16 0.72 8.89 -2.33
C PHE A 16 0.79 10.40 -2.60
N ASP A 17 0.95 11.20 -1.54
CA ASP A 17 1.14 12.66 -1.65
C ASP A 17 2.33 13.00 -2.56
N GLN A 18 3.39 12.20 -2.49
CA GLN A 18 4.51 12.19 -3.42
C GLN A 18 4.94 10.74 -3.63
N PHE A 19 5.15 10.33 -4.87
CA PHE A 19 5.70 9.03 -5.19
C PHE A 19 6.36 9.09 -6.55
N SER A 20 7.69 9.08 -6.54
CA SER A 20 8.54 9.05 -7.72
C SER A 20 9.76 8.20 -7.39
N ILE A 21 9.73 6.95 -7.84
CA ILE A 21 10.88 6.03 -7.83
C ILE A 21 11.17 5.59 -9.27
N THR A 22 12.26 4.85 -9.49
CA THR A 22 12.60 4.35 -10.83
C THR A 22 11.44 3.54 -11.40
N GLY A 23 11.07 3.81 -12.65
CA GLY A 23 10.01 3.09 -13.35
C GLY A 23 10.40 1.65 -13.72
N PRO A 24 9.47 0.92 -14.34
CA PRO A 24 9.75 -0.43 -14.81
C PRO A 24 10.75 -0.42 -15.97
N GLU A 25 11.47 -1.52 -16.19
CA GLU A 25 12.35 -1.61 -17.35
C GLU A 25 11.56 -1.66 -18.67
N PRO A 26 12.11 -1.13 -19.77
CA PRO A 26 11.35 -0.89 -21.00
C PRO A 26 10.98 -2.14 -21.80
N VAL A 27 11.52 -3.32 -21.44
CA VAL A 27 11.32 -4.55 -22.22
C VAL A 27 10.12 -5.35 -21.69
N ASN A 28 10.15 -5.73 -20.40
CA ASN A 28 9.12 -6.57 -19.80
C ASN A 28 8.16 -5.79 -18.90
N HIS A 29 8.38 -4.48 -18.72
CA HIS A 29 7.57 -3.61 -17.88
C HIS A 29 7.52 -4.05 -16.41
N ILE A 30 8.60 -4.66 -15.91
CA ILE A 30 8.75 -5.12 -14.53
C ILE A 30 9.49 -4.06 -13.71
N CYS A 31 9.14 -3.95 -12.44
CA CYS A 31 9.82 -3.07 -11.50
C CYS A 31 11.08 -3.74 -10.95
N ASN A 32 12.16 -3.92 -11.73
CA ASN A 32 13.37 -4.59 -11.21
C ASN A 32 14.33 -3.66 -10.47
N ASN A 33 14.34 -2.36 -10.80
CA ASN A 33 15.29 -1.41 -10.22
C ASN A 33 14.83 -0.88 -8.86
N ASP A 34 13.61 -0.36 -8.81
CA ASP A 34 12.98 0.12 -7.58
C ASP A 34 11.60 -0.52 -7.44
N GLN A 35 11.23 -0.89 -6.22
CA GLN A 35 9.93 -1.47 -5.88
C GLN A 35 9.42 -0.89 -4.57
N PHE A 36 8.13 -0.56 -4.55
CA PHE A 36 7.37 -0.39 -3.33
C PHE A 36 6.53 -1.64 -3.09
N ILE A 37 6.76 -2.30 -1.96
CA ILE A 37 6.13 -3.57 -1.59
C ILE A 37 5.41 -3.37 -0.26
N VAL A 38 4.21 -3.95 -0.16
CA VAL A 38 3.47 -4.01 1.09
C VAL A 38 3.30 -5.47 1.50
N SER A 39 3.65 -5.80 2.74
CA SER A 39 3.50 -7.13 3.33
C SER A 39 2.78 -7.08 4.67
N GLY A 40 2.40 -8.24 5.22
CA GLY A 40 1.65 -8.35 6.48
C GLY A 40 0.12 -8.24 6.32
N GLY A 41 -0.37 -7.92 5.13
CA GLY A 41 -1.79 -7.90 4.77
C GLY A 41 -2.11 -8.83 3.59
N SER A 42 -3.26 -8.63 2.96
CA SER A 42 -3.61 -9.27 1.69
C SER A 42 -2.56 -8.95 0.61
N PRO A 43 -2.24 -9.91 -0.28
CA PRO A 43 -1.25 -9.69 -1.33
C PRO A 43 -1.67 -8.52 -2.22
N VAL A 44 -0.80 -7.52 -2.34
CA VAL A 44 -0.93 -6.41 -3.28
C VAL A 44 0.30 -6.40 -4.19
N PRO A 45 0.15 -6.04 -5.47
CA PRO A 45 1.29 -5.99 -6.39
C PRO A 45 2.27 -4.92 -5.93
N GLY A 46 3.57 -5.22 -6.06
CA GLY A 46 4.60 -4.21 -5.92
C GLY A 46 4.49 -3.18 -7.05
N ILE A 47 4.67 -1.90 -6.73
CA ILE A 47 4.56 -0.80 -7.70
C ILE A 47 5.88 -0.04 -7.81
N CYS A 48 6.06 0.64 -8.95
CA CYS A 48 7.21 1.51 -9.18
C CYS A 48 6.85 2.68 -10.12
N GLY A 49 7.83 3.55 -10.42
CA GLY A 49 7.60 4.74 -11.23
C GLY A 49 6.93 5.88 -10.49
N TYR A 50 6.01 6.57 -11.17
CA TYR A 50 5.33 7.77 -10.67
C TYR A 50 3.88 7.45 -10.28
N ASN A 51 3.56 7.61 -8.99
CA ASN A 51 2.22 7.36 -8.44
C ASN A 51 1.69 8.52 -7.59
N THR A 52 2.28 9.71 -7.73
CA THR A 52 1.83 10.89 -6.98
C THR A 52 0.36 11.20 -7.29
N GLY A 53 -0.45 11.40 -6.25
CA GLY A 53 -1.89 11.64 -6.34
C GLY A 53 -2.75 10.37 -6.39
N ASN A 54 -2.14 9.19 -6.53
CA ASN A 54 -2.83 7.91 -6.46
C ASN A 54 -2.97 7.42 -5.01
N HIS A 55 -3.72 6.33 -4.85
CA HIS A 55 -3.89 5.66 -3.56
C HIS A 55 -3.99 4.14 -3.75
N MET A 56 -3.72 3.39 -2.69
CA MET A 56 -3.96 1.96 -2.63
C MET A 56 -4.63 1.57 -1.31
N TYR A 57 -5.44 0.52 -1.36
CA TYR A 57 -6.02 -0.10 -0.17
C TYR A 57 -5.24 -1.36 0.16
N VAL A 58 -4.97 -1.53 1.45
CA VAL A 58 -4.30 -2.72 1.98
C VAL A 58 -5.24 -3.31 3.02
N ASP A 59 -5.58 -4.58 2.86
CA ASP A 59 -6.34 -5.30 3.87
C ASP A 59 -5.37 -5.86 4.90
N ALA A 60 -5.46 -5.43 6.17
CA ALA A 60 -4.60 -5.90 7.25
C ALA A 60 -4.95 -7.34 7.71
N GLY A 61 -6.02 -7.93 7.17
CA GLY A 61 -6.52 -9.22 7.60
C GLY A 61 -7.16 -9.19 8.99
N PHE A 62 -7.54 -10.37 9.46
CA PHE A 62 -8.15 -10.54 10.77
C PHE A 62 -7.07 -10.71 11.85
N GLY A 63 -7.10 -9.81 12.84
CA GLY A 63 -6.24 -9.90 14.02
C GLY A 63 -5.15 -8.83 14.03
N ILE A 64 -4.91 -8.27 15.21
CA ILE A 64 -4.01 -7.14 15.49
C ILE A 64 -2.53 -7.55 15.40
N ASN A 65 -2.25 -8.80 15.05
CA ASN A 65 -0.94 -9.44 15.26
C ASN A 65 -0.06 -9.47 14.01
N ASN A 66 -0.56 -9.05 12.83
CA ASN A 66 0.25 -8.99 11.63
C ASN A 66 0.53 -7.53 11.25
N PRO A 67 1.71 -6.96 11.58
CA PRO A 67 2.01 -5.58 11.25
C PRO A 67 2.11 -5.44 9.73
N ILE A 68 1.48 -4.40 9.18
CA ILE A 68 1.70 -4.03 7.78
C ILE A 68 3.07 -3.39 7.66
N ILE A 69 3.89 -3.94 6.76
CA ILE A 69 5.24 -3.46 6.49
C ILE A 69 5.26 -2.83 5.10
N LEU A 70 5.65 -1.56 5.05
CA LEU A 70 5.87 -0.81 3.82
C LEU A 70 7.36 -0.82 3.50
N THR A 71 7.75 -1.40 2.37
CA THR A 71 9.16 -1.58 2.00
C THR A 71 9.44 -0.90 0.67
N PHE A 72 10.43 0.00 0.67
CA PHE A 72 11.03 0.54 -0.54
C PHE A 72 12.34 -0.21 -0.80
N VAL A 73 12.38 -0.99 -1.87
CA VAL A 73 13.60 -1.61 -2.40
C VAL A 73 14.11 -0.70 -3.51
N THR A 74 15.37 -0.28 -3.45
CA THR A 74 15.94 0.64 -4.44
C THR A 74 17.35 0.23 -4.83
N THR A 75 17.71 0.36 -6.10
CA THR A 75 19.04 -0.02 -6.61
C THR A 75 19.72 1.11 -7.39
N GLY A 76 21.05 1.25 -7.26
CA GLY A 76 21.81 2.31 -7.92
C GLY A 76 21.85 3.65 -7.16
N SER A 77 22.90 4.44 -7.41
CA SER A 77 23.29 5.58 -6.57
C SER A 77 22.90 6.97 -7.10
N ASN A 78 22.39 7.09 -8.34
CA ASN A 78 22.24 8.39 -9.02
C ASN A 78 20.81 8.72 -9.49
N THR A 79 19.80 8.00 -9.00
CA THR A 79 18.40 8.31 -9.32
C THR A 79 17.79 9.15 -8.21
N ALA A 80 17.27 10.33 -8.57
CA ALA A 80 16.49 11.13 -7.64
C ALA A 80 15.18 10.40 -7.32
N ARG A 81 14.95 10.14 -6.03
CA ARG A 81 13.75 9.45 -5.54
C ARG A 81 13.08 10.31 -4.49
N ASN A 82 11.75 10.34 -4.52
CA ASN A 82 10.97 11.06 -3.53
C ASN A 82 9.66 10.31 -3.26
N TRP A 83 9.36 10.10 -1.99
CA TRP A 83 8.10 9.51 -1.57
C TRP A 83 7.60 10.17 -0.29
N LYS A 84 6.29 10.37 -0.23
CA LYS A 84 5.52 10.84 0.91
C LYS A 84 4.21 10.08 0.87
N VAL A 85 4.02 9.21 1.85
CA VAL A 85 2.85 8.33 1.94
C VAL A 85 2.04 8.73 3.17
N LYS A 86 0.77 9.06 2.97
CA LYS A 86 -0.19 9.29 4.05
C LYS A 86 -0.96 8.00 4.30
N ILE A 87 -1.02 7.58 5.57
CA ILE A 87 -1.72 6.36 5.99
C ILE A 87 -3.01 6.77 6.70
N SER A 88 -4.15 6.28 6.21
CA SER A 88 -5.46 6.50 6.82
C SER A 88 -6.09 5.15 7.19
N GLN A 89 -6.46 4.95 8.46
CA GLN A 89 -7.12 3.72 8.90
C GLN A 89 -8.64 3.86 8.76
N ILE A 90 -9.28 2.97 7.99
CA ILE A 90 -10.73 2.94 7.84
C ILE A 90 -11.31 1.93 8.85
N PRO A 91 -12.12 2.36 9.84
CA PRO A 91 -12.67 1.47 10.84
C PRO A 91 -13.80 0.59 10.27
N CYS A 92 -13.91 -0.63 10.80
CA CYS A 92 -14.82 -1.67 10.31
C CYS A 92 -16.32 -1.35 10.44
N SER A 93 -16.69 -0.32 11.23
CA SER A 93 -18.08 0.18 11.34
C SER A 93 -18.43 1.29 10.34
N ALA A 94 -17.48 1.70 9.49
CA ALA A 94 -17.76 2.65 8.43
C ALA A 94 -18.58 1.95 7.35
N SER A 95 -19.91 2.07 7.40
CA SER A 95 -20.78 1.71 6.30
C SER A 95 -20.28 2.39 5.03
N TYR A 96 -19.70 1.64 4.10
CA TYR A 96 -19.39 2.13 2.75
C TYR A 96 -20.70 2.45 2.04
N ARG A 97 -21.23 3.66 2.24
CA ARG A 97 -22.25 4.23 1.34
C ARG A 97 -21.52 4.85 0.15
N GLY A 98 -21.13 4.00 -0.80
CA GLY A 98 -20.92 4.44 -2.17
C GLY A 98 -22.28 4.75 -2.77
N LYS A 99 -22.49 5.99 -3.21
CA LYS A 99 -23.57 6.35 -4.13
C LYS A 99 -23.16 5.98 -5.55
#